data_AF-A0A533X0G7-F1
#
_entry.id   AF-A0A533X0G7-F1
#
_cell.length_a   1.000
_cell.length_b   1.000
_cell.length_c   1.000
_cell.angle_alpha   90.00
_cell.angle_beta   90.00
_cell.angle_gamma   90.00
#
_symmetry.space_group_name_H-M   'P 1'
#
loop_
_entity.id
_entity.type
_entity.pdbx_description
1 polymer ?
#
loop_
_entity_poly.entity_id
_entity_poly.type
_entity_poly.pdbx_seq_one_letter_code
_entity_poly.pdbx_strand_id
1 'polypeptide(L)'
;MTTSLPIENTGGTISNNPVGFFTNSGTLSNDGILNNDGSLSNSNTIHNNFGGTTFNDGTLSNTGNILNAGTISNNGTLNNYGTINNNPGGIINNFTTATINNNGTINNKCGATFINTGTFNGNPVNYESCAT
;
A
#
# COMPACT_ATOMS: atom_id res chain seq x y z
N MET A 1 15.80 -8.59 2.21
CA MET A 1 15.66 -9.25 0.89
C MET A 1 15.48 -8.18 -0.16
N THR A 2 16.22 -8.23 -1.26
CA THR A 2 16.01 -7.37 -2.43
C THR A 2 15.71 -8.29 -3.62
N THR A 3 14.67 -8.00 -4.39
CA THR A 3 14.39 -8.77 -5.62
C THR A 3 13.83 -7.88 -6.71
N SER A 4 14.37 -8.06 -7.91
CA SER A 4 13.84 -7.55 -9.17
C SER A 4 12.95 -8.57 -9.88
N LEU A 5 12.96 -9.83 -9.44
CA LEU A 5 12.06 -10.86 -9.94
C LEU A 5 10.66 -10.69 -9.34
N PRO A 6 9.61 -11.11 -10.08
CA PRO A 6 8.26 -11.10 -9.55
C PRO A 6 8.13 -11.92 -8.27
N ILE A 7 7.34 -11.42 -7.32
CA ILE A 7 6.88 -12.15 -6.13
C ILE A 7 5.37 -12.32 -6.25
N GLU A 8 4.90 -13.56 -6.15
CA GLU A 8 3.48 -13.90 -6.18
C GLU A 8 3.09 -14.51 -4.83
N ASN A 9 2.24 -13.82 -4.08
CA ASN A 9 1.61 -14.36 -2.87
C ASN A 9 0.18 -14.81 -3.20
N THR A 10 0.05 -16.06 -3.66
CA THR A 10 -1.22 -16.66 -4.11
C THR A 10 -2.07 -17.15 -2.93
N GLY A 11 -2.37 -16.27 -1.98
CA GLY A 11 -3.20 -16.55 -0.80
C GLY A 11 -2.44 -16.95 0.47
N GLY A 12 -1.10 -16.93 0.46
CA GLY A 12 -0.25 -17.20 1.63
C GLY A 12 0.04 -15.96 2.47
N THR A 13 1.07 -16.05 3.31
CA THR A 13 1.57 -14.92 4.12
C THR A 13 3.02 -14.60 3.78
N ILE A 14 3.28 -13.36 3.41
CA ILE A 14 4.63 -12.77 3.35
C ILE A 14 4.81 -11.89 4.58
N SER A 15 5.89 -12.10 5.34
CA SER A 15 6.19 -11.31 6.54
C SER A 15 7.55 -10.64 6.45
N ASN A 16 7.57 -9.31 6.53
CA ASN A 16 8.76 -8.51 6.78
C ASN A 16 8.79 -8.09 8.25
N ASN A 17 9.55 -8.83 9.06
CA ASN A 17 9.63 -8.66 10.52
C ASN A 17 10.19 -7.29 10.94
N PRO A 18 10.09 -6.86 12.23
CA PRO A 18 10.42 -5.50 12.68
C PRO A 18 11.80 -4.94 12.32
N VAL A 19 12.83 -5.79 12.23
CA VAL A 19 14.20 -5.40 11.82
C VAL A 19 14.50 -5.73 10.35
N GLY A 20 13.48 -6.21 9.63
CA GLY A 20 13.55 -6.64 8.26
C GLY A 20 13.56 -5.47 7.28
N PHE A 21 14.38 -5.61 6.25
CA PHE A 21 14.41 -4.72 5.11
C PHE A 21 13.99 -5.50 3.87
N PHE A 22 12.88 -5.11 3.28
CA PHE A 22 12.36 -5.72 2.06
C PHE A 22 12.29 -4.66 0.96
N THR A 23 13.00 -4.89 -0.14
CA THR A 23 12.96 -4.03 -1.31
C THR A 23 12.32 -4.77 -2.48
N ASN A 24 11.16 -4.28 -2.91
CA ASN A 24 10.52 -4.67 -4.16
C ASN A 24 10.97 -3.73 -5.28
N SER A 25 11.85 -4.23 -6.16
CA SER A 25 12.22 -3.54 -7.41
C SER A 25 11.61 -4.20 -8.66
N GLY A 26 10.90 -5.32 -8.50
CA GLY A 26 10.10 -5.98 -9.52
C GLY A 26 8.59 -5.76 -9.33
N THR A 27 7.80 -6.76 -9.68
CA THR A 27 6.36 -6.78 -9.39
C THR A 27 6.10 -7.66 -8.17
N LEU A 28 5.38 -7.15 -7.18
CA LEU A 28 4.85 -7.95 -6.08
C LEU A 28 3.34 -8.01 -6.23
N SER A 29 2.81 -9.21 -6.37
CA SER A 29 1.38 -9.49 -6.42
C SER A 29 0.94 -10.16 -5.12
N ASN A 30 -0.05 -9.58 -4.46
CA ASN A 30 -0.55 -10.06 -3.17
C ASN A 30 -2.04 -10.39 -3.25
N ASP A 31 -2.36 -11.68 -3.27
CA ASP A 31 -3.71 -12.24 -3.12
C ASP A 31 -3.97 -12.77 -1.69
N GLY A 32 -2.93 -12.77 -0.84
CA GLY A 32 -2.99 -13.22 0.55
C GLY A 32 -2.67 -12.09 1.55
N ILE A 33 -1.87 -12.40 2.56
CA ILE A 33 -1.45 -11.46 3.59
C ILE A 33 0.00 -11.00 3.34
N LEU A 34 0.21 -9.68 3.31
CA LEU A 34 1.53 -9.07 3.36
C LEU A 34 1.68 -8.28 4.66
N ASN A 35 2.45 -8.80 5.60
CA ASN A 35 2.78 -8.12 6.86
C ASN A 35 4.09 -7.37 6.70
N ASN A 36 4.06 -6.07 6.95
CA ASN A 36 5.25 -5.24 7.06
C ASN A 36 5.35 -4.62 8.45
N ASP A 37 6.09 -5.28 9.33
CA ASP A 37 6.47 -4.75 10.64
C ASP A 37 7.80 -3.97 10.59
N GLY A 38 8.62 -4.24 9.58
CA GLY A 38 9.91 -3.59 9.35
C GLY A 38 9.85 -2.47 8.31
N SER A 39 10.87 -2.40 7.45
CA SER A 39 10.94 -1.45 6.34
C SER A 39 10.68 -2.15 5.00
N LEU A 40 9.62 -1.75 4.31
CA LEU A 40 9.31 -2.16 2.93
C LEU A 40 9.52 -0.98 2.00
N SER A 41 10.42 -1.12 1.04
CA SER A 41 10.63 -0.15 -0.04
C SER A 41 10.09 -0.71 -1.34
N ASN A 42 9.12 -0.02 -1.93
CA ASN A 42 8.59 -0.32 -3.25
C ASN A 42 9.10 0.71 -4.25
N SER A 43 10.04 0.31 -5.09
CA SER A 43 10.55 1.15 -6.18
C SER A 43 9.95 0.83 -7.54
N ASN A 44 9.13 -0.21 -7.62
CA ASN A 44 8.40 -0.59 -8.81
C ASN A 44 6.94 -0.86 -8.46
N THR A 45 6.37 -2.03 -8.70
CA THR A 45 4.91 -2.21 -8.63
C THR A 45 4.50 -3.20 -7.55
N ILE A 46 3.59 -2.79 -6.68
CA ILE A 46 2.82 -3.69 -5.81
C ILE A 46 1.38 -3.73 -6.32
N HIS A 47 0.87 -4.93 -6.58
CA HIS A 47 -0.54 -5.21 -6.72
C HIS A 47 -1.03 -5.82 -5.41
N ASN A 48 -1.88 -5.09 -4.69
CA ASN A 48 -2.65 -5.68 -3.59
C ASN A 48 -4.02 -6.03 -4.16
N ASN A 49 -4.17 -7.28 -4.60
CA ASN A 49 -5.29 -7.73 -5.40
C ASN A 49 -6.55 -7.90 -4.55
N PHE A 50 -7.68 -8.18 -5.21
CA PHE A 50 -8.92 -8.51 -4.52
C PHE A 50 -8.73 -9.72 -3.59
N GLY A 51 -9.17 -9.60 -2.33
CA GLY A 51 -8.92 -10.60 -1.29
C GLY A 51 -7.55 -10.47 -0.60
N GLY A 52 -6.60 -9.76 -1.22
CA GLY A 52 -5.31 -9.43 -0.63
C GLY A 52 -5.41 -8.40 0.48
N THR A 53 -4.65 -8.61 1.55
CA THR A 53 -4.51 -7.65 2.66
C THR A 53 -3.04 -7.34 2.90
N THR A 54 -2.71 -6.05 2.92
CA THR A 54 -1.41 -5.55 3.34
C THR A 54 -1.56 -4.88 4.70
N PHE A 55 -0.85 -5.38 5.71
CA PHE A 55 -0.70 -4.73 7.02
C PHE A 55 0.64 -3.99 7.04
N ASN A 56 0.60 -2.69 7.27
CA ASN A 56 1.79 -1.89 7.47
C ASN A 56 1.83 -1.38 8.91
N ASP A 57 2.51 -2.12 9.78
CA ASP A 57 2.77 -1.77 11.17
C ASP A 57 4.14 -1.07 11.33
N GLY A 58 5.04 -1.27 10.37
CA GLY A 58 6.34 -0.61 10.24
C GLY A 58 6.32 0.59 9.29
N THR A 59 7.30 0.64 8.38
CA THR A 59 7.42 1.70 7.36
C THR A 59 7.30 1.14 5.96
N LEU A 60 6.33 1.64 5.20
CA LEU A 60 6.18 1.41 3.77
C LEU A 60 6.61 2.67 3.00
N SER A 61 7.66 2.59 2.21
CA SER A 61 8.12 3.68 1.34
C SER A 61 7.86 3.33 -0.12
N ASN A 62 6.96 4.07 -0.76
CA ASN A 62 6.58 3.88 -2.15
C ASN A 62 7.18 4.98 -3.03
N THR A 63 8.13 4.64 -3.89
CA THR A 63 8.59 5.50 -4.99
C THR A 63 8.08 5.04 -6.35
N GLY A 64 7.52 3.83 -6.44
CA GLY A 64 6.88 3.30 -7.64
C GLY A 64 5.34 3.40 -7.59
N ASN A 65 4.68 2.30 -7.94
CA ASN A 65 3.22 2.19 -8.01
C ASN A 65 2.68 1.18 -7.00
N ILE A 66 1.59 1.56 -6.32
CA ILE A 66 0.75 0.62 -5.58
C ILE A 66 -0.63 0.62 -6.25
N LEU A 67 -1.06 -0.52 -6.76
CA LEU A 67 -2.41 -0.75 -7.27
C LEU A 67 -3.18 -1.55 -6.22
N ASN A 68 -4.08 -0.90 -5.50
CA ASN A 68 -4.84 -1.52 -4.44
C ASN A 68 -6.27 -1.81 -4.91
N ALA A 69 -6.62 -3.09 -5.04
CA ALA A 69 -7.99 -3.58 -5.19
C ALA A 69 -8.44 -4.40 -3.96
N GLY A 70 -7.53 -4.71 -3.05
CA GLY A 70 -7.78 -5.33 -1.75
C GLY A 70 -7.78 -4.31 -0.61
N THR A 71 -7.24 -4.72 0.55
CA THR A 71 -7.16 -3.86 1.74
C THR A 71 -5.72 -3.50 2.08
N ILE A 72 -5.44 -2.21 2.29
CA ILE A 72 -4.22 -1.72 2.94
C ILE A 72 -4.62 -1.16 4.31
N SER A 73 -4.12 -1.79 5.37
CA SER A 73 -4.28 -1.37 6.76
C SER A 73 -2.96 -0.75 7.23
N ASN A 74 -2.93 0.58 7.32
CA ASN A 74 -1.77 1.31 7.81
C ASN A 74 -1.92 1.61 9.30
N ASN A 75 -1.09 0.97 10.12
CA ASN A 75 -0.94 1.23 11.56
C ASN A 75 0.38 1.95 11.90
N GLY A 76 1.37 1.88 10.98
CA GLY A 76 2.67 2.54 11.09
C GLY A 76 2.78 3.77 10.19
N THR A 77 3.86 3.84 9.40
CA THR A 77 4.12 4.96 8.48
C THR A 77 4.09 4.52 7.03
N LEU A 78 3.30 5.21 6.22
CA LEU A 78 3.29 5.06 4.76
C LEU A 78 3.78 6.37 4.13
N ASN A 79 4.95 6.30 3.51
CA ASN A 79 5.53 7.41 2.75
C ASN A 79 5.30 7.17 1.26
N ASN A 80 4.45 7.99 0.65
CA ASN A 80 4.19 7.93 -0.77
C ASN A 80 4.91 9.05 -1.51
N TYR A 81 5.90 8.69 -2.33
CA TYR A 81 6.58 9.57 -3.27
C TYR A 81 6.21 9.27 -4.73
N GLY A 82 5.67 8.07 -4.99
CA GLY A 82 5.16 7.65 -6.29
C GLY A 82 3.65 7.77 -6.40
N THR A 83 3.01 6.76 -6.98
CA THR A 83 1.55 6.72 -7.16
C THR A 83 0.92 5.59 -6.37
N ILE A 84 -0.18 5.89 -5.70
CA ILE A 84 -1.10 4.89 -5.13
C ILE A 84 -2.43 5.05 -5.84
N ASN A 85 -2.86 3.98 -6.51
CA ASN A 85 -4.19 3.88 -7.09
C ASN A 85 -5.02 2.95 -6.21
N ASN A 86 -5.91 3.52 -5.41
CA ASN A 86 -6.96 2.77 -4.76
C ASN A 86 -8.07 2.52 -5.79
N ASN A 87 -8.03 1.35 -6.40
CA ASN A 87 -8.91 0.92 -7.48
C ASN A 87 -10.30 0.53 -6.92
N PRO A 88 -11.33 0.40 -7.78
CA PRO A 88 -12.67 0.03 -7.34
C PRO A 88 -12.67 -1.22 -6.44
N GLY A 89 -13.41 -1.16 -5.32
CA GLY A 89 -13.41 -2.21 -4.28
C GLY A 89 -12.22 -2.17 -3.31
N GLY A 90 -11.17 -1.41 -3.63
CA GLY A 90 -10.01 -1.22 -2.78
C GLY A 90 -10.31 -0.38 -1.54
N ILE A 91 -9.69 -0.77 -0.43
CA ILE A 91 -9.80 -0.09 0.86
C ILE A 91 -8.41 0.32 1.33
N ILE A 92 -8.24 1.61 1.69
CA ILE A 92 -7.07 2.10 2.42
C ILE A 92 -7.55 2.67 3.74
N ASN A 93 -7.07 2.09 4.84
CA ASN A 93 -7.36 2.53 6.19
C ASN A 93 -6.07 3.06 6.83
N ASN A 94 -6.04 4.35 7.16
CA ASN A 94 -5.00 4.96 7.98
C ASN A 94 -5.52 5.12 9.42
N PHE A 95 -5.06 4.26 10.31
CA PHE A 95 -5.53 4.20 11.69
C PHE A 95 -4.98 5.33 12.56
N THR A 96 -5.57 5.51 13.74
CA THR A 96 -5.40 6.70 14.59
C THR A 96 -3.95 7.03 14.96
N THR A 97 -3.11 6.02 15.18
CA THR A 97 -1.68 6.19 15.50
C THR A 97 -0.79 6.24 14.26
N ALA A 98 -1.36 6.02 13.09
CA ALA A 98 -0.63 5.85 11.84
C ALA A 98 -0.49 7.17 11.09
N THR A 99 0.53 7.24 10.23
CA THR A 99 0.83 8.40 9.41
C THR A 99 0.90 8.03 7.94
N ILE A 100 0.23 8.82 7.09
CA ILE A 100 0.47 8.87 5.66
C ILE A 100 1.17 10.19 5.33
N ASN A 101 2.35 10.11 4.72
CA ASN A 101 3.04 11.26 4.14
C ASN A 101 2.97 11.15 2.61
N ASN A 102 2.06 11.91 1.99
CA ASN A 102 1.85 11.89 0.56
C ASN A 102 2.60 13.03 -0.14
N ASN A 103 3.80 12.75 -0.65
CA ASN A 103 4.56 13.66 -1.51
C ASN A 103 4.36 13.37 -3.01
N GLY A 104 3.70 12.24 -3.33
CA GLY A 104 3.31 11.85 -4.69
C GLY A 104 1.81 12.02 -4.93
N THR A 105 1.19 11.01 -5.54
CA THR A 105 -0.25 11.01 -5.87
C THR A 105 -0.95 9.83 -5.22
N ILE A 106 -2.12 10.09 -4.61
CA ILE A 106 -3.06 9.06 -4.16
C ILE A 106 -4.37 9.30 -4.91
N ASN A 107 -4.76 8.37 -5.78
CA ASN A 107 -6.04 8.36 -6.47
C ASN A 107 -6.97 7.40 -5.75
N ASN A 108 -8.06 7.91 -5.19
CA ASN A 108 -9.16 7.10 -4.69
C ASN A 108 -10.25 7.03 -5.75
N LYS A 109 -10.22 5.95 -6.53
CA LYS A 109 -11.11 5.79 -7.69
C LYS A 109 -12.56 5.58 -7.27
N CYS A 110 -13.47 5.75 -8.22
CA CYS A 110 -14.88 5.41 -8.02
C CYS A 110 -15.03 4.00 -7.43
N GLY A 111 -15.87 3.87 -6.38
CA GLY A 111 -16.11 2.59 -5.70
C GLY A 111 -14.98 2.13 -4.77
N ALA A 112 -13.91 2.92 -4.62
CA ALA A 112 -12.85 2.68 -3.64
C ALA A 112 -13.09 3.48 -2.36
N THR A 113 -12.59 2.97 -1.24
CA THR A 113 -12.76 3.58 0.09
C THR A 113 -11.41 4.00 0.66
N PHE A 114 -11.29 5.27 1.05
CA PHE A 114 -10.13 5.80 1.78
C PHE A 114 -10.61 6.36 3.12
N ILE A 115 -10.14 5.79 4.21
CA ILE A 115 -10.49 6.21 5.57
C ILE A 115 -9.21 6.64 6.27
N ASN A 116 -9.23 7.86 6.81
CA ASN A 116 -8.13 8.40 7.58
C ASN A 116 -8.62 8.86 8.96
N THR A 117 -8.26 8.11 9.99
CA THR A 117 -8.43 8.53 11.41
C THR A 117 -7.11 8.93 12.05
N GLY A 118 -5.98 8.65 11.39
CA GLY A 118 -4.64 9.08 11.79
C GLY A 118 -4.21 10.40 11.16
N THR A 119 -2.89 10.56 11.05
CA THR A 119 -2.28 11.76 10.48
C THR A 119 -2.10 11.60 8.97
N PHE A 120 -2.51 12.61 8.21
CA PHE A 120 -2.29 12.70 6.76
C PHE A 120 -1.60 14.01 6.43
N ASN A 121 -0.44 13.92 5.79
CA ASN A 121 0.38 15.08 5.40
C ASN A 121 0.62 15.09 3.89
N GLY A 122 0.81 16.29 3.33
CA GLY A 122 1.23 16.49 1.95
C GLY A 122 0.07 16.66 0.97
N ASN A 123 0.24 16.17 -0.26
CA ASN A 123 -0.71 16.34 -1.36
C ASN A 123 -2.06 15.71 -1.02
N PRO A 124 -3.20 16.35 -1.36
CA PRO A 124 -4.51 15.81 -1.07
C PRO A 124 -4.78 14.50 -1.83
N VAL A 125 -5.71 13.70 -1.31
CA VAL A 125 -6.24 12.52 -2.02
C VAL A 125 -7.12 13.00 -3.17
N ASN A 126 -6.88 12.48 -4.37
CA ASN A 126 -7.70 12.72 -5.56
C ASN A 126 -8.87 11.73 -5.57
N TYR A 127 -10.08 12.19 -5.26
CA TYR A 127 -11.29 11.37 -5.31
C TYR A 127 -11.93 11.43 -6.69
N GLU A 128 -11.98 10.31 -7.39
CA GLU A 128 -12.62 10.22 -8.70
C GLU A 128 -14.12 9.88 -8.54
N SER A 129 -14.96 10.71 -9.15
CA SER A 129 -16.41 10.47 -9.22
C SER A 129 -16.72 9.26 -10.09
N CYS A 130 -17.78 8.53 -9.73
CA CYS A 130 -18.35 7.51 -10.60
C CYS A 130 -18.99 8.17 -11.82
N ALA A 131 -18.65 7.67 -13.02
CA ALA A 131 -19.40 8.04 -14.22
C ALA A 131 -20.85 7.57 -14.06
N THR A 132 -21.78 8.49 -14.24
CA THR A 132 -23.23 8.25 -14.22
C THR A 132 -23.69 7.53 -15.47
#